data_AF-A0A0D0DVY7-F1
#
_entry.id   AF-A0A0D0DVY7-F1
#
_cell.length_a   1.000
_cell.length_b   1.000
_cell.length_c   1.000
_cell.angle_alpha   90.00
_cell.angle_beta   90.00
_cell.angle_gamma   90.00
#
_symmetry.space_group_name_H-M   'P 1'
#
loop_
_entity.id
_entity.type
_entity.pdbx_description
1 polymer ?
#
loop_
_entity_poly.entity_id
_entity_poly.type
_entity_poly.pdbx_seq_one_letter_code
_entity_poly.pdbx_strand_id
1 'polypeptide(L)'
;MRIPACVPVLSFVLLVPLVGAATMDTTRTTVSPDNSHSLGTAYQFDPRDGWEPVIVTNLRYKYRSPEPNYKSPLASTNKSTNPLERPPNATKKQSEAKGVLESIGNYLAGVAGIGKSEPVTITWYTGHDLLNPSCWNQPDWTPTDKSFVAAVTQDGWTTRPKCFNFLELCKNSNNCTFVRVVDTCGGCAKGSKHVDLTQAAFERLAPLSEGVMTVQMRQATDPENWYM
;
A
#
# COMPACT_ATOMS: atom_id res chain seq x y z
N MET A 1 -12.32 -74.31 46.62
CA MET A 1 -12.20 -75.76 46.89
C MET A 1 -12.38 -76.50 45.56
N ARG A 2 -11.37 -77.31 45.16
CA ARG A 2 -11.37 -78.35 44.08
C ARG A 2 -11.46 -77.81 42.62
N ILE A 3 -10.34 -77.58 41.89
CA ILE A 3 -9.42 -78.48 41.11
C ILE A 3 -10.17 -79.36 40.05
N PRO A 4 -9.54 -79.87 38.96
CA PRO A 4 -9.42 -79.33 37.59
C PRO A 4 -9.82 -80.36 36.49
N ALA A 5 -9.76 -79.99 35.20
CA ALA A 5 -9.58 -80.91 34.04
C ALA A 5 -9.41 -80.02 32.78
N CYS A 6 -8.69 -80.34 31.70
CA CYS A 6 -7.97 -81.52 31.24
C CYS A 6 -6.97 -81.05 30.14
N VAL A 7 -5.75 -81.58 30.17
CA VAL A 7 -4.82 -82.07 29.09
C VAL A 7 -5.33 -81.94 27.62
N PRO A 8 -4.51 -81.78 26.52
CA PRO A 8 -3.08 -82.11 26.34
C PRO A 8 -2.17 -81.09 25.61
N VAL A 9 -0.88 -81.45 25.69
CA VAL A 9 0.28 -81.08 24.86
C VAL A 9 0.04 -81.32 23.36
N LEU A 10 0.45 -80.37 22.49
CA LEU A 10 0.87 -80.69 21.13
C LEU A 10 2.08 -79.86 20.70
N SER A 11 3.08 -80.57 20.17
CA SER A 11 4.40 -80.11 19.75
C SER A 11 4.41 -79.19 18.53
N PHE A 12 5.32 -78.21 18.62
CA PHE A 12 6.17 -77.62 17.58
C PHE A 12 5.87 -77.89 16.10
N VAL A 13 5.61 -76.79 15.37
CA VAL A 13 6.25 -76.52 14.07
C VAL A 13 6.69 -75.06 14.06
N LEU A 14 8.01 -74.84 14.06
CA LEU A 14 8.65 -73.56 13.78
C LEU A 14 8.50 -73.24 12.29
N LEU A 15 7.81 -72.15 11.98
CA LEU A 15 7.86 -71.48 10.68
C LEU A 15 8.15 -70.00 10.96
N VAL A 16 9.40 -69.61 10.74
CA VAL A 16 9.86 -68.22 10.78
C VAL A 16 9.50 -67.59 9.43
N PRO A 17 8.60 -66.59 9.37
CA PRO A 17 8.52 -65.75 8.19
C PRO A 17 9.68 -64.74 8.23
N LEU A 18 10.51 -64.82 7.18
CA LEU A 18 11.52 -63.85 6.79
C LEU A 18 10.82 -62.49 6.56
N VAL A 19 10.91 -61.57 7.54
CA VAL A 19 10.45 -60.19 7.35
C VAL A 19 11.50 -59.49 6.50
N GLY A 20 11.14 -59.23 5.23
CA GLY A 20 11.90 -58.34 4.37
C GLY A 20 11.98 -56.95 4.99
N ALA A 21 13.19 -56.44 5.19
CA ALA A 21 13.42 -55.05 5.50
C ALA A 21 12.94 -54.20 4.32
N ALA A 22 11.80 -53.53 4.46
CA ALA A 22 11.46 -52.42 3.59
C ALA A 22 12.43 -51.28 3.92
N THR A 23 13.42 -51.09 3.05
CA THR A 23 14.22 -49.87 3.05
C THR A 23 13.28 -48.72 2.69
N MET A 24 12.88 -47.91 3.68
CA MET A 24 12.31 -46.60 3.38
C MET A 24 13.44 -45.74 2.83
N ASP A 25 13.46 -45.63 1.50
CA ASP A 25 14.25 -44.64 0.79
C ASP A 25 13.69 -43.26 1.18
N THR A 26 14.31 -42.67 2.21
CA THR A 26 14.10 -41.27 2.55
C THR A 26 14.83 -40.48 1.49
N THR A 27 14.18 -40.26 0.34
CA THR A 27 14.51 -39.14 -0.54
C THR A 27 14.28 -37.88 0.28
N ARG A 28 15.36 -37.42 0.90
CA ARG A 28 15.49 -36.11 1.51
C ARG A 28 15.39 -35.10 0.38
N THR A 29 14.17 -34.70 0.03
CA THR A 29 13.93 -33.52 -0.80
C THR A 29 14.52 -32.35 -0.04
N THR A 30 15.68 -31.87 -0.48
CA THR A 30 16.24 -30.61 -0.02
C THR A 30 15.25 -29.53 -0.41
N VAL A 31 14.45 -29.09 0.56
CA VAL A 31 13.65 -27.87 0.46
C VAL A 31 14.67 -26.73 0.36
N SER A 32 14.91 -26.29 -0.87
CA SER A 32 15.57 -25.02 -1.13
C SER A 32 14.69 -23.90 -0.56
N PRO A 33 15.28 -22.81 -0.04
CA PRO A 33 14.50 -21.68 0.45
C PRO A 33 13.81 -21.03 -0.75
N ASP A 34 12.54 -21.35 -0.95
CA ASP A 34 11.69 -20.67 -1.91
C ASP A 34 11.51 -19.22 -1.45
N ASN A 35 12.13 -18.29 -2.18
CA ASN A 35 11.81 -16.88 -2.10
C ASN A 35 10.32 -16.72 -2.39
N SER A 36 9.63 -15.92 -1.58
CA SER A 36 8.17 -15.84 -1.44
C SER A 36 7.35 -15.50 -2.70
N HIS A 37 7.98 -15.35 -3.87
CA HIS A 37 7.35 -15.04 -5.15
C HIS A 37 7.97 -15.77 -6.36
N SER A 38 8.82 -16.77 -6.14
CA SER A 38 9.37 -17.57 -7.23
C SER A 38 8.53 -18.83 -7.40
N LEU A 39 7.60 -18.83 -8.36
CA LEU A 39 7.08 -20.08 -8.90
C LEU A 39 8.29 -20.77 -9.53
N GLY A 40 8.78 -21.85 -8.90
CA GLY A 40 10.07 -22.48 -9.25
C GLY A 40 10.24 -22.72 -10.75
N THR A 41 11.47 -22.93 -11.21
CA THR A 41 11.83 -23.03 -12.64
C THR A 41 11.08 -24.11 -13.44
N ALA A 42 10.34 -25.00 -12.76
CA ALA A 42 9.50 -26.04 -13.34
C ALA A 42 7.99 -25.70 -13.38
N TYR A 43 7.58 -24.52 -12.92
CA TYR A 43 6.16 -24.15 -12.97
C TYR A 43 5.74 -23.81 -14.42
N GLN A 44 4.70 -24.48 -14.88
CA GLN A 44 4.11 -24.29 -16.19
C GLN A 44 2.68 -23.77 -16.00
N PHE A 45 2.39 -22.59 -16.57
CA PHE A 45 1.09 -21.96 -16.46
C PHE A 45 0.00 -22.81 -17.14
N ASP A 46 -1.07 -23.15 -16.40
CA ASP A 46 -2.25 -23.84 -16.92
C ASP A 46 -3.30 -22.80 -17.34
N PRO A 47 -3.89 -22.88 -18.55
CA PRO A 47 -4.99 -22.01 -18.96
C PRO A 47 -6.21 -22.01 -18.02
N ARG A 48 -6.38 -23.05 -17.20
CA ARG A 48 -7.43 -23.11 -16.17
C ARG A 48 -7.16 -22.23 -14.96
N ASP A 49 -5.92 -21.78 -14.78
CA ASP A 49 -5.53 -20.84 -13.72
C ASP A 49 -6.03 -19.41 -13.99
N GLY A 50 -6.76 -19.20 -15.09
CA GLY A 50 -7.39 -17.91 -15.43
C GLY A 50 -6.43 -16.90 -16.07
N TRP A 51 -5.22 -17.32 -16.41
CA TRP A 51 -4.23 -16.49 -17.11
C TRP A 51 -4.37 -16.65 -18.62
N GLU A 52 -4.63 -15.55 -19.33
CA GLU A 52 -4.69 -15.53 -20.80
C GLU A 52 -3.36 -15.00 -21.38
N PRO A 53 -2.73 -15.70 -22.35
CA PRO A 53 -1.54 -15.20 -23.02
C PRO A 53 -1.89 -14.03 -23.95
N VAL A 54 -1.43 -12.83 -23.60
CA VAL A 54 -1.65 -11.64 -24.43
C VAL A 54 -0.53 -11.51 -25.46
N ILE A 55 -0.88 -11.45 -26.74
CA ILE A 55 0.10 -11.20 -27.82
C ILE A 55 0.56 -9.74 -27.71
N VAL A 56 1.87 -9.54 -27.53
CA VAL A 56 2.53 -8.24 -27.24
C VAL A 56 2.27 -7.15 -28.32
N THR A 57 1.76 -7.52 -29.49
CA THR A 57 1.37 -6.57 -30.55
C THR A 57 0.08 -5.80 -30.26
N ASN A 58 -0.75 -6.23 -29.30
CA ASN A 58 -1.99 -5.56 -28.94
C ASN A 58 -1.87 -4.78 -27.61
N LEU A 59 -0.83 -3.98 -27.42
CA LEU A 59 -0.73 -3.07 -26.26
C LEU A 59 -1.54 -1.77 -26.45
N ARG A 60 -2.18 -1.57 -27.61
CA ARG A 60 -2.96 -0.36 -27.92
C ARG A 60 -4.20 -0.20 -27.04
N TYR A 61 -4.75 -1.28 -26.45
CA TYR A 61 -5.83 -1.14 -25.47
C TYR A 61 -5.33 -0.54 -24.14
N LYS A 62 -4.02 -0.62 -23.86
CA LYS A 62 -3.39 -0.13 -22.63
C LYS A 62 -2.80 1.29 -22.77
N TYR A 63 -2.39 1.69 -23.97
CA TYR A 63 -1.75 2.99 -24.22
C TYR A 63 -2.38 3.73 -25.40
N ARG A 64 -3.59 4.27 -25.22
CA ARG A 64 -4.21 5.19 -26.19
C ARG A 64 -4.02 6.63 -25.72
N SER A 65 -2.92 7.25 -26.11
CA SER A 65 -2.68 8.69 -25.88
C SER A 65 -3.43 9.53 -26.93
N PRO A 66 -4.24 10.54 -26.57
CA PRO A 66 -4.73 11.54 -27.50
C PRO A 66 -3.61 12.53 -27.86
N GLU A 67 -3.34 12.70 -29.16
CA GLU A 67 -2.35 13.63 -29.73
C GLU A 67 -2.61 15.12 -29.37
N PRO A 68 -1.58 15.99 -29.34
CA PRO A 68 -1.61 17.29 -28.67
C PRO A 68 -1.98 18.45 -29.61
N ASN A 69 -2.67 19.47 -29.08
CA ASN A 69 -2.91 20.71 -29.81
C ASN A 69 -2.69 21.96 -28.93
N TYR A 70 -1.72 22.77 -29.36
CA TYR A 70 -1.55 24.23 -29.16
C TYR A 70 -0.86 24.82 -27.91
N LYS A 71 0.37 25.30 -28.18
CA LYS A 71 0.90 26.68 -28.03
C LYS A 71 0.87 27.36 -26.64
N SER A 72 2.06 27.49 -26.04
CA SER A 72 2.41 28.54 -25.08
C SER A 72 2.29 29.94 -25.69
N PRO A 73 2.06 30.98 -24.87
CA PRO A 73 3.19 31.88 -24.64
C PRO A 73 3.35 32.39 -23.20
N LEU A 74 4.63 32.58 -22.89
CA LEU A 74 5.28 33.38 -21.88
C LEU A 74 4.71 34.81 -21.74
N ALA A 75 4.47 35.29 -20.51
CA ALA A 75 4.54 36.71 -20.19
C ALA A 75 4.75 36.94 -18.67
N SER A 76 5.98 37.32 -18.35
CA SER A 76 6.40 37.95 -17.09
C SER A 76 5.91 39.39 -17.05
N THR A 77 5.38 39.86 -15.92
CA THR A 77 5.43 41.30 -15.60
C THR A 77 5.46 41.51 -14.08
N ASN A 78 6.54 42.17 -13.64
CA ASN A 78 6.78 42.67 -12.29
C ASN A 78 5.81 43.79 -11.92
N LYS A 79 5.32 43.84 -10.67
CA LYS A 79 5.00 45.13 -10.03
C LYS A 79 5.12 45.06 -8.50
N SER A 80 6.14 45.76 -8.01
CA SER A 80 6.35 46.17 -6.62
C SER A 80 5.45 47.37 -6.30
N THR A 81 4.90 47.45 -5.07
CA THR A 81 4.92 48.66 -4.22
C THR A 81 4.37 48.37 -2.81
N ASN A 82 5.30 48.31 -1.86
CA ASN A 82 5.36 48.94 -0.51
C ASN A 82 4.32 48.73 0.61
N PRO A 83 4.79 48.82 1.88
CA PRO A 83 4.22 48.17 3.06
C PRO A 83 3.48 49.13 4.01
N LEU A 84 2.48 48.62 4.74
CA LEU A 84 1.79 49.34 5.82
C LEU A 84 1.72 48.47 7.10
N GLU A 85 2.61 48.84 8.02
CA GLU A 85 2.48 48.94 9.48
C GLU A 85 1.78 47.83 10.32
N ARG A 86 2.58 47.22 11.21
CA ARG A 86 2.25 46.51 12.48
C ARG A 86 1.57 47.48 13.49
N PRO A 87 0.88 47.05 14.59
CA PRO A 87 1.45 46.20 15.67
C PRO A 87 0.38 45.40 16.50
N PRO A 88 0.65 44.87 17.73
CA PRO A 88 1.76 44.05 18.23
C PRO A 88 1.33 42.73 18.94
N ASN A 89 2.30 41.82 19.09
CA ASN A 89 2.56 40.86 20.18
C ASN A 89 1.40 40.32 21.07
N ALA A 90 1.23 39.00 21.03
CA ALA A 90 0.89 38.20 22.21
C ALA A 90 1.79 36.96 22.33
N THR A 91 2.55 36.98 23.42
CA THR A 91 3.40 36.00 24.12
C THR A 91 3.30 34.49 23.82
N LYS A 92 4.51 33.93 23.74
CA LYS A 92 4.93 32.52 23.84
C LYS A 92 4.15 31.67 24.87
N LYS A 93 3.86 30.42 24.50
CA LYS A 93 4.00 29.26 25.39
C LYS A 93 4.77 28.14 24.69
N GLN A 94 5.89 27.78 25.29
CA GLN A 94 6.64 26.57 24.99
C GLN A 94 5.86 25.37 25.56
N SER A 95 5.72 24.32 24.75
CA SER A 95 5.53 22.97 25.27
C SER A 95 6.21 22.00 24.31
N GLU A 96 6.96 21.09 24.91
CA GLU A 96 7.91 20.19 24.29
C GLU A 96 7.23 19.17 23.37
N ALA A 97 7.53 19.27 22.07
CA ALA A 97 7.41 18.18 21.09
C ALA A 97 8.42 18.42 19.96
N LYS A 98 9.63 18.85 20.32
CA LYS A 98 10.75 19.11 19.40
C LYS A 98 11.50 17.81 19.16
N GLY A 99 11.25 17.16 18.04
CA GLY A 99 12.10 16.05 17.60
C GLY A 99 11.63 15.39 16.32
N VAL A 100 10.31 15.25 16.11
CA VAL A 100 9.77 14.57 14.93
C VAL A 100 8.80 15.44 14.12
N LEU A 101 8.20 16.46 14.74
CA LEU A 101 7.31 17.42 14.06
C LEU A 101 8.04 18.56 13.33
N GLU A 102 9.30 18.85 13.68
CA GLU A 102 10.04 19.99 13.10
C GLU A 102 10.48 19.72 11.64
N SER A 103 10.71 18.45 11.29
CA SER A 103 11.10 18.02 9.94
C SER A 103 9.93 17.85 8.97
N ILE A 104 8.68 17.92 9.43
CA ILE A 104 7.47 17.83 8.58
C ILE A 104 6.61 19.11 8.72
N GLY A 105 6.67 19.78 9.87
CA GLY A 105 5.87 20.96 10.19
C GLY A 105 6.19 22.21 9.36
N ASN A 106 7.41 22.33 8.83
CA ASN A 106 7.76 23.41 7.93
C ASN A 106 7.31 23.17 6.47
N TYR A 107 7.03 21.91 6.09
CA TYR A 107 6.63 21.53 4.73
C TYR A 107 5.10 21.49 4.55
N LEU A 108 4.36 21.49 5.64
CA LEU A 108 2.89 21.56 5.66
C LEU A 108 2.37 22.93 6.13
N ALA A 109 3.26 23.91 6.32
CA ALA A 109 2.88 25.28 6.62
C ALA A 109 2.01 25.83 5.48
N GLY A 110 0.70 25.95 5.73
CA GLY A 110 -0.28 26.46 4.76
C GLY A 110 -1.35 25.46 4.30
N VAL A 111 -1.23 24.17 4.62
CA VAL A 111 -2.24 23.19 4.21
C VAL A 111 -3.44 23.21 5.17
N ALA A 112 -4.59 23.61 4.66
CA ALA A 112 -5.87 23.57 5.34
C ALA A 112 -6.88 22.73 4.54
N GLY A 113 -7.60 21.85 5.22
CA GLY A 113 -8.71 21.09 4.63
C GLY A 113 -9.87 22.00 4.20
N ILE A 114 -10.30 21.86 2.94
CA ILE A 114 -11.41 22.57 2.31
C ILE A 114 -12.57 21.61 2.06
N GLY A 115 -13.79 22.09 2.28
CA GLY A 115 -15.01 21.39 1.87
C GLY A 115 -15.57 20.46 2.93
N LYS A 116 -16.51 19.60 2.51
CA LYS A 116 -17.21 18.68 3.39
C LYS A 116 -16.36 17.43 3.62
N SER A 117 -16.26 17.03 4.88
CA SER A 117 -15.64 15.77 5.26
C SER A 117 -16.52 14.59 4.87
N GLU A 118 -15.90 13.53 4.37
CA GLU A 118 -16.56 12.26 4.05
C GLU A 118 -15.81 11.06 4.63
N PRO A 119 -16.51 10.02 5.08
CA PRO A 119 -15.87 8.81 5.57
C PRO A 119 -15.24 8.03 4.41
N VAL A 120 -13.99 7.62 4.58
CA VAL A 120 -13.25 6.78 3.64
C VAL A 120 -12.53 5.66 4.38
N THR A 121 -12.33 4.53 3.71
CA THR A 121 -11.48 3.44 4.19
C THR A 121 -10.04 3.73 3.81
N ILE A 122 -9.12 3.57 4.76
CA ILE A 122 -7.69 3.69 4.54
C ILE A 122 -6.97 2.38 4.81
N THR A 123 -5.96 2.11 4.00
CA THR A 123 -4.96 1.05 4.19
C THR A 123 -3.57 1.63 3.97
N TRP A 124 -2.55 0.78 3.97
CA TRP A 124 -1.20 1.20 3.61
C TRP A 124 -0.52 0.21 2.66
N TYR A 125 0.42 0.76 1.87
CA TYR A 125 1.28 0.03 0.93
C TYR A 125 2.74 0.50 1.07
N THR A 126 3.67 -0.27 0.50
CA THR A 126 5.12 -0.07 0.72
C THR A 126 5.95 -0.63 -0.43
N GLY A 127 7.21 -0.19 -0.50
CA GLY A 127 8.23 -0.84 -1.32
C GLY A 127 7.97 -0.74 -2.81
N HIS A 128 7.84 -1.89 -3.49
CA HIS A 128 7.71 -1.94 -4.95
C HIS A 128 6.38 -1.36 -5.46
N ASP A 129 5.34 -1.35 -4.64
CA ASP A 129 4.05 -0.76 -4.98
C ASP A 129 4.12 0.77 -5.12
N LEU A 130 5.22 1.39 -4.68
CA LEU A 130 5.47 2.81 -4.87
C LEU A 130 6.06 3.12 -6.25
N LEU A 131 6.56 2.12 -6.97
CA LEU A 131 7.20 2.30 -8.28
C LEU A 131 6.17 2.67 -9.35
N ASN A 132 6.52 3.62 -10.21
CA ASN A 132 5.70 4.06 -11.35
C ASN A 132 4.29 4.56 -10.97
N PRO A 133 4.19 5.58 -10.09
CA PRO A 133 2.91 6.20 -9.75
C PRO A 133 2.11 6.63 -10.99
N SER A 134 0.86 6.18 -11.08
CA SER A 134 0.00 6.34 -12.27
C SER A 134 -0.36 7.78 -12.62
N CYS A 135 -0.18 8.74 -11.71
CA CYS A 135 -0.44 10.14 -12.01
C CYS A 135 0.59 10.77 -12.97
N TRP A 136 1.74 10.12 -13.21
CA TRP A 136 2.75 10.57 -14.17
C TRP A 136 2.88 9.59 -15.34
N ASN A 137 3.13 10.13 -16.53
CA ASN A 137 3.41 9.33 -17.73
C ASN A 137 4.82 8.73 -17.70
N GLN A 138 5.79 9.47 -17.13
CA GLN A 138 7.18 9.05 -16.93
C GLN A 138 7.71 9.71 -15.65
N PRO A 139 7.69 9.02 -14.51
CA PRO A 139 8.18 9.59 -13.27
C PRO A 139 9.72 9.58 -13.22
N ASP A 140 10.33 10.77 -13.12
CA ASP A 140 11.75 10.91 -12.77
C ASP A 140 12.00 10.71 -11.27
N TRP A 141 10.92 10.58 -10.49
CA TRP A 141 10.93 10.43 -9.05
C TRP A 141 9.89 9.39 -8.62
N THR A 142 10.24 8.61 -7.60
CA THR A 142 9.36 7.59 -7.04
C THR A 142 9.13 7.84 -5.56
N PRO A 143 7.88 7.76 -5.07
CA PRO A 143 7.59 7.83 -3.65
C PRO A 143 8.36 6.78 -2.85
N THR A 144 8.64 7.12 -1.60
CA THR A 144 9.16 6.20 -0.58
C THR A 144 8.08 5.97 0.46
N ASP A 145 8.30 5.00 1.36
CA ASP A 145 7.41 4.75 2.49
C ASP A 145 7.20 5.98 3.40
N LYS A 146 8.05 6.99 3.25
CA LYS A 146 8.05 8.26 4.00
C LYS A 146 7.47 9.43 3.23
N SER A 147 6.98 9.24 2.00
CA SER A 147 6.65 10.36 1.09
C SER A 147 5.28 11.01 1.31
N PHE A 148 4.49 10.60 2.32
CA PHE A 148 3.17 11.17 2.60
C PHE A 148 2.29 11.27 1.34
N VAL A 149 2.24 10.18 0.58
CA VAL A 149 1.44 10.09 -0.63
C VAL A 149 0.33 9.05 -0.49
N ALA A 150 -0.63 9.11 -1.40
CA ALA A 150 -1.79 8.24 -1.43
C ALA A 150 -2.09 7.72 -2.84
N ALA A 151 -2.59 6.50 -2.89
CA ALA A 151 -3.25 5.90 -4.03
C ALA A 151 -4.77 5.86 -3.78
N VAL A 152 -5.59 6.23 -4.77
CA VAL A 152 -7.05 6.29 -4.61
C VAL A 152 -7.73 5.25 -5.50
N THR A 153 -8.87 4.69 -5.08
CA THR A 153 -9.59 3.65 -5.85
C THR A 153 -9.65 3.95 -7.34
N GLN A 154 -9.17 3.02 -8.17
CA GLN A 154 -9.07 3.26 -9.61
C GLN A 154 -10.43 3.39 -10.30
N ASP A 155 -11.41 2.57 -9.93
CA ASP A 155 -12.68 2.44 -10.63
C ASP A 155 -13.89 2.67 -9.72
N GLY A 156 -14.95 3.26 -10.29
CA GLY A 156 -16.27 3.35 -9.65
C GLY A 156 -16.43 4.44 -8.58
N TRP A 157 -15.36 5.07 -8.12
CA TRP A 157 -15.46 6.23 -7.23
C TRP A 157 -15.67 7.52 -8.03
N THR A 158 -16.91 7.98 -8.11
CA THR A 158 -17.30 9.14 -8.93
C THR A 158 -16.75 10.49 -8.44
N THR A 159 -16.65 10.68 -7.13
CA THR A 159 -16.11 11.90 -6.51
C THR A 159 -14.63 11.78 -6.14
N ARG A 160 -13.91 10.84 -6.76
CA ARG A 160 -12.52 10.54 -6.41
C ARG A 160 -11.64 11.79 -6.53
N PRO A 161 -10.72 12.00 -5.57
CA PRO A 161 -9.65 12.97 -5.70
C PRO A 161 -8.87 12.82 -7.01
N LYS A 162 -8.50 13.94 -7.62
CA LYS A 162 -7.67 13.94 -8.83
C LYS A 162 -6.20 13.77 -8.45
N CYS A 163 -5.42 13.32 -9.42
CA CYS A 163 -3.97 13.33 -9.33
C CYS A 163 -3.45 14.70 -8.88
N PHE A 164 -2.46 14.66 -8.00
CA PHE A 164 -1.76 15.78 -7.39
C PHE A 164 -2.55 16.64 -6.42
N ASN A 165 -3.84 16.36 -6.21
CA ASN A 165 -4.58 17.02 -5.14
C ASN A 165 -4.04 16.60 -3.77
N PHE A 166 -4.09 17.53 -2.83
CA PHE A 166 -3.86 17.25 -1.43
C PHE A 166 -5.15 16.84 -0.73
N LEU A 167 -5.02 15.91 0.19
CA LEU A 167 -6.10 15.40 1.02
C LEU A 167 -5.73 15.60 2.49
N GLU A 168 -6.71 15.99 3.27
CA GLU A 168 -6.63 15.88 4.72
C GLU A 168 -7.40 14.62 5.15
N LEU A 169 -6.73 13.78 5.92
CA LEU A 169 -7.30 12.56 6.49
C LEU A 169 -7.22 12.65 8.01
N CYS A 170 -8.35 12.54 8.69
CA CYS A 170 -8.46 12.68 10.14
C CYS A 170 -9.10 11.44 10.77
N LYS A 171 -8.38 10.81 11.71
CA LYS A 171 -8.99 9.80 12.59
C LYS A 171 -9.98 10.49 13.54
N ASN A 172 -9.52 11.57 14.17
CA ASN A 172 -10.27 12.42 15.11
C ASN A 172 -9.96 13.91 14.80
N SER A 173 -10.62 14.85 15.47
CA SER A 173 -10.39 16.30 15.28
C SER A 173 -8.95 16.79 15.50
N ASN A 174 -8.18 16.05 16.31
CA ASN A 174 -6.81 16.42 16.70
C ASN A 174 -5.75 15.52 16.07
N ASN A 175 -6.15 14.50 15.30
CA ASN A 175 -5.21 13.59 14.65
C ASN A 175 -5.53 13.52 13.16
N CYS A 176 -4.83 14.36 12.40
CA CYS A 176 -4.95 14.49 10.97
C CYS A 176 -3.58 14.40 10.30
N THR A 177 -3.58 13.91 9.08
CA THR A 177 -2.42 13.86 8.20
C THR A 177 -2.79 14.44 6.84
N PHE A 178 -1.81 15.03 6.17
CA PHE A 178 -1.97 15.56 4.82
C PHE A 178 -1.18 14.69 3.87
N VAL A 179 -1.82 14.30 2.77
CA VAL A 179 -1.21 13.45 1.77
C VAL A 179 -1.48 13.96 0.37
N ARG A 180 -0.57 13.69 -0.54
CA ARG A 180 -0.74 14.00 -1.96
C ARG A 180 -1.19 12.76 -2.73
N VAL A 181 -2.20 12.90 -3.57
CA VAL A 181 -2.61 11.82 -4.48
C VAL A 181 -1.60 11.73 -5.61
N VAL A 182 -0.89 10.61 -5.70
CA VAL A 182 0.11 10.39 -6.76
C VAL A 182 -0.15 9.11 -7.53
N ASP A 183 -1.06 8.26 -7.06
CA ASP A 183 -1.33 6.99 -7.69
C ASP A 183 -2.81 6.59 -7.62
N THR A 184 -3.16 5.50 -8.28
CA THR A 184 -4.48 4.88 -8.27
C THR A 184 -4.35 3.45 -7.77
N CYS A 185 -5.17 3.10 -6.80
CA CYS A 185 -5.22 1.77 -6.24
C CYS A 185 -6.08 0.86 -7.13
N GLY A 186 -5.42 0.02 -7.95
CA GLY A 186 -6.09 -1.00 -8.77
C GLY A 186 -6.58 -2.22 -7.99
N GLY A 187 -5.98 -2.49 -6.82
CA GLY A 187 -6.39 -3.58 -5.92
C GLY A 187 -7.59 -3.23 -5.03
N CYS A 188 -7.97 -1.95 -4.96
CA CYS A 188 -9.08 -1.49 -4.13
C CYS A 188 -10.43 -1.88 -4.74
N ALA A 189 -11.40 -2.19 -3.87
CA ALA A 189 -12.73 -2.60 -4.31
C ALA A 189 -13.38 -1.53 -5.20
N LYS A 190 -13.92 -1.95 -6.35
CA LYS A 190 -14.55 -1.02 -7.30
C LYS A 190 -15.74 -0.31 -6.66
N GLY A 191 -15.82 1.00 -6.83
CA GLY A 191 -16.89 1.82 -6.25
C GLY A 191 -16.71 2.16 -4.78
N SER A 192 -15.67 1.64 -4.11
CA SER A 192 -15.38 2.00 -2.72
C SER A 192 -14.62 3.32 -2.63
N LYS A 193 -14.83 4.05 -1.53
CA LYS A 193 -14.02 5.21 -1.18
C LYS A 193 -12.81 4.75 -0.39
N HIS A 194 -11.78 4.30 -1.10
CA HIS A 194 -10.58 3.72 -0.53
C HIS A 194 -9.37 4.57 -0.86
N VAL A 195 -8.58 4.88 0.16
CA VAL A 195 -7.34 5.64 0.04
C VAL A 195 -6.22 4.80 0.64
N ASP A 196 -5.33 4.28 -0.20
CA ASP A 196 -4.18 3.52 0.22
C ASP A 196 -3.01 4.48 0.47
N LEU A 197 -2.36 4.38 1.62
CA LEU A 197 -1.38 5.36 2.10
C LEU A 197 0.04 4.78 2.13
N THR A 198 1.05 5.62 2.00
CA THR A 198 2.41 5.22 2.43
C THR A 198 2.43 4.92 3.92
N GLN A 199 3.27 3.98 4.36
CA GLN A 199 3.40 3.59 5.77
C GLN A 199 3.49 4.79 6.72
N ALA A 200 4.37 5.76 6.47
CA ALA A 200 4.54 6.91 7.37
C ALA A 200 3.28 7.78 7.50
N ALA A 201 2.48 7.88 6.44
CA ALA A 201 1.21 8.60 6.47
C ALA A 201 0.15 7.84 7.27
N PHE A 202 0.09 6.52 7.13
CA PHE A 202 -0.82 5.67 7.90
C PHE A 202 -0.45 5.68 9.39
N GLU A 203 0.84 5.54 9.71
CA GLU A 203 1.38 5.58 11.07
C GLU A 203 1.02 6.86 11.83
N ARG A 204 0.78 7.96 11.11
CA ARG A 204 0.31 9.20 11.72
C ARG A 204 -1.08 9.05 12.33
N LEU A 205 -1.93 8.23 11.72
CA LEU A 205 -3.32 8.02 12.11
C LEU A 205 -3.49 6.79 13.01
N ALA A 206 -2.80 5.69 12.72
CA ALA A 206 -2.90 4.42 13.42
C ALA A 206 -1.64 3.56 13.26
N PRO A 207 -1.33 2.65 14.20
CA PRO A 207 -0.23 1.70 14.03
C PRO A 207 -0.48 0.77 12.84
N LEU A 208 0.57 0.42 12.08
CA LEU A 208 0.49 -0.41 10.87
C LEU A 208 -0.20 -1.76 11.10
N SER A 209 -0.16 -2.30 12.33
CA SER A 209 -0.83 -3.53 12.74
C SER A 209 -2.36 -3.48 12.66
N GLU A 210 -2.98 -2.29 12.65
CA GLU A 210 -4.42 -2.17 12.39
C GLU A 210 -4.75 -2.57 10.93
N GLY A 211 -3.86 -2.27 9.98
CA GLY A 211 -3.94 -2.66 8.56
C GLY A 211 -5.01 -1.91 7.76
N VAL A 212 -6.22 -1.78 8.29
CA VAL A 212 -7.35 -1.11 7.65
C VAL A 212 -8.16 -0.35 8.70
N MET A 213 -8.58 0.87 8.37
CA MET A 213 -9.50 1.62 9.23
C MET A 213 -10.34 2.63 8.46
N THR A 214 -11.33 3.22 9.11
CA THR A 214 -12.15 4.30 8.53
C THR A 214 -11.77 5.64 9.13
N VAL A 215 -11.56 6.64 8.28
CA VAL A 215 -11.22 8.02 8.69
C VAL A 215 -12.06 9.02 7.91
N GLN A 216 -12.00 10.26 8.35
CA GLN A 216 -12.66 11.40 7.72
C GLN A 216 -11.71 12.04 6.71
N MET A 217 -12.11 12.11 5.44
CA MET A 217 -11.35 12.73 4.36
C MET A 217 -12.00 14.03 3.89
N ARG A 218 -11.19 15.03 3.58
CA ARG A 218 -11.59 16.16 2.75
C ARG A 218 -10.46 16.60 1.84
N GLN A 219 -10.78 17.40 0.82
CA GLN A 219 -9.74 18.04 0.00
C GLN A 219 -8.95 19.01 0.87
N ALA A 220 -7.70 19.27 0.51
CA ALA A 220 -6.85 20.24 1.16
C ALA A 220 -6.26 21.23 0.13
N THR A 221 -5.90 22.41 0.63
CA THR A 221 -5.13 23.40 -0.15
C THR A 221 -3.75 22.90 -0.49
N ASP A 222 -3.15 23.45 -1.53
CA ASP A 222 -1.76 23.17 -1.85
C ASP A 222 -0.86 23.84 -0.78
N PRO A 223 0.13 23.11 -0.20
CA PRO A 223 1.15 23.69 0.67
C PRO A 223 1.96 24.76 -0.06
N GLU A 224 2.44 25.79 0.68
CA GLU A 224 3.36 26.79 0.12
C GLU A 224 4.67 26.17 -0.36
N ASN A 225 5.14 25.10 0.31
CA ASN A 225 6.39 24.41 -0.04
C ASN A 225 6.22 22.89 0.06
N TRP A 226 5.90 22.24 -1.06
CA TRP A 226 5.98 20.79 -1.19
C TRP A 226 7.09 20.41 -2.15
N TYR A 227 8.18 19.88 -1.60
CA TYR A 227 9.22 19.26 -2.41
C TYR A 227 8.76 17.85 -2.75
N MET A 228 8.73 17.56 -4.05
CA MET A 228 8.62 16.20 -4.59
C MET A 228 9.87 15.41 -4.19
#